data_AF-A0A6G7J5F2-F1
#
_entry.id   AF-A0A6G7J5F2-F1
#
_cell.length_a   1.000
_cell.length_b   1.000
_cell.length_c   1.000
_cell.angle_alpha   90.00
_cell.angle_beta   90.00
_cell.angle_gamma   90.00
#
_symmetry.space_group_name_H-M   'P 1'
#
loop_
_entity.id
_entity.type
_entity.pdbx_description
1 polymer ?
#
loop_
_entity_poly.entity_id
_entity_poly.type
_entity_poly.pdbx_seq_one_letter_code
_entity_poly.pdbx_strand_id
1 'polypeptide(L)'
;MNKNYYAVLMAGGVGSRFWPVSTSSNPKQFHDMLGTGKTLIQKTFDRLNKFIPTENILILTNERYNDLVLEQLPMVKQDQVVLEPAMRNTAPCILYASLKIQKMNPNAVMIVAPSDHWIEDEAAFEKDVIACFDKCEKENALCTLGIQPTFPNTGFGYIEFEKRSDAQLKKVSQFREKPDYETAKDFLAQGNFLWNAGIFMWSVETIVEAFKKYQPGQYQLFGEGMSCYNTGEEEAFIQENYAKAENISIDYAILERSQSIYTLPATFDWNDLGTWGALYDKLEKDENENAVVNAQTLLEDAKGNMIRSPKGKVVVVDGLEDYIIVDKEEVLLIYPKDKQQDIKKVLTQVKDKFGDQLA
;
A
#
# COMPACT_ATOMS: atom_id res chain seq x y z
N MET A 1 -1.76 24.67 3.95
CA MET A 1 -2.36 23.32 4.04
C MET A 1 -3.44 23.33 5.10
N ASN A 2 -4.50 22.52 4.96
CA ASN A 2 -5.57 22.43 5.96
C ASN A 2 -5.07 21.65 7.18
N LYS A 3 -5.13 22.25 8.37
CA LYS A 3 -4.66 21.64 9.63
C LYS A 3 -5.48 20.42 10.09
N ASN A 4 -6.67 20.23 9.51
CA ASN A 4 -7.52 19.08 9.78
C ASN A 4 -7.21 17.89 8.88
N TYR A 5 -6.35 18.05 7.87
CA TYR A 5 -5.96 16.94 7.01
C TYR A 5 -4.82 16.18 7.66
N TYR A 6 -4.97 14.87 7.76
CA TYR A 6 -4.00 13.92 8.26
C TYR A 6 -3.76 12.81 7.25
N ALA A 7 -2.59 12.20 7.33
CA ALA A 7 -2.30 10.99 6.59
C ALA A 7 -1.75 9.91 7.51
N VAL A 8 -2.06 8.67 7.16
CA VAL A 8 -1.55 7.46 7.76
C VAL A 8 -0.97 6.62 6.64
N LEU A 9 0.36 6.53 6.62
CA LEU A 9 1.11 5.81 5.61
C LEU A 9 1.45 4.40 6.12
N MET A 10 0.85 3.37 5.52
CA MET A 10 1.05 1.98 5.93
C MET A 10 2.31 1.39 5.29
N ALA A 11 3.32 1.11 6.11
CA ALA A 11 4.65 0.64 5.73
C ALA A 11 5.04 -0.68 6.42
N GLY A 12 4.08 -1.61 6.55
CA GLY A 12 4.30 -2.93 7.18
C GLY A 12 4.50 -4.10 6.20
N GLY A 13 4.20 -3.93 4.91
CA GLY A 13 4.32 -5.00 3.91
C GLY A 13 5.79 -5.34 3.61
N VAL A 14 6.10 -6.63 3.41
CA VAL A 14 7.43 -7.06 2.97
C VAL A 14 7.56 -6.95 1.44
N GLY A 15 6.56 -7.39 0.68
CA GLY A 15 6.66 -7.45 -0.79
C GLY A 15 7.55 -8.59 -1.30
N SER A 16 7.44 -9.78 -0.71
CA SER A 16 8.29 -10.96 -0.99
C SER A 16 8.29 -11.47 -2.45
N ARG A 17 7.37 -11.00 -3.32
CA ARG A 17 7.41 -11.32 -4.76
C ARG A 17 8.54 -10.58 -5.50
N PHE A 18 9.14 -9.57 -4.87
CA PHE A 18 10.30 -8.84 -5.39
C PHE A 18 11.64 -9.35 -4.86
N TRP A 19 11.66 -10.51 -4.22
CA TRP A 19 12.92 -11.18 -3.95
C TRP A 19 13.70 -11.36 -5.27
N PRO A 20 15.02 -11.10 -5.32
CA PRO A 20 15.94 -10.84 -4.19
C PRO A 20 16.07 -9.39 -3.73
N VAL A 21 15.37 -8.44 -4.35
CA VAL A 21 15.45 -7.02 -3.95
C VAL A 21 14.78 -6.78 -2.61
N SER A 22 13.57 -7.30 -2.43
CA SER A 22 12.82 -7.13 -1.20
C SER A 22 13.03 -8.31 -0.24
N THR A 23 13.43 -8.01 0.98
CA THR A 23 13.70 -8.98 2.05
C THR A 23 12.93 -8.62 3.32
N SER A 24 12.94 -9.52 4.30
CA SER A 24 12.30 -9.24 5.59
C SER A 24 12.98 -8.08 6.35
N SER A 25 14.28 -7.87 6.15
CA SER A 25 15.05 -6.78 6.77
C SER A 25 14.94 -5.46 5.99
N ASN A 26 14.79 -5.52 4.66
CA ASN A 26 14.65 -4.34 3.81
C ASN A 26 13.47 -4.50 2.82
N PRO A 27 12.24 -4.20 3.25
CA PRO A 27 11.02 -4.30 2.45
C PRO A 27 10.90 -3.42 1.21
N LYS A 28 9.95 -3.78 0.33
CA LYS A 28 9.67 -3.17 -0.99
C LYS A 28 9.59 -1.64 -0.94
N GLN A 29 8.92 -1.09 0.06
CA GLN A 29 8.68 0.35 0.19
C GLN A 29 9.96 1.17 0.35
N PHE A 30 11.05 0.56 0.82
CA PHE A 30 12.35 1.20 1.03
C PHE A 30 13.30 1.05 -0.17
N HIS A 31 12.81 0.56 -1.32
CA HIS A 31 13.60 0.44 -2.54
C HIS A 31 13.14 1.42 -3.60
N ASP A 32 14.11 1.97 -4.33
CA ASP A 32 13.86 2.61 -5.63
C ASP A 32 13.61 1.52 -6.66
N MET A 33 12.34 1.14 -6.80
CA MET A 33 11.92 0.08 -7.71
C MET A 33 11.96 0.51 -9.17
N LEU A 34 11.93 1.82 -9.43
CA LEU A 34 11.77 2.39 -10.76
C LEU A 34 13.09 2.95 -11.32
N GLY A 35 14.15 2.99 -10.52
CA GLY A 35 15.42 3.62 -10.92
C GLY A 35 15.35 5.15 -10.98
N THR A 36 14.39 5.75 -10.29
CA THR A 36 14.11 7.20 -10.33
C THR A 36 14.91 8.01 -9.30
N GLY A 37 15.67 7.33 -8.44
CA GLY A 37 16.41 7.92 -7.32
C GLY A 37 15.58 8.13 -6.06
N LYS A 38 14.32 7.69 -6.02
CA LYS A 38 13.45 7.75 -4.84
C LYS A 38 12.81 6.41 -4.55
N THR A 39 12.71 6.08 -3.27
CA THR A 39 12.00 4.88 -2.81
C THR A 39 10.48 5.07 -2.88
N LEU A 40 9.72 3.97 -2.86
CA LEU A 40 8.25 4.07 -2.94
C LEU A 40 7.65 4.83 -1.75
N ILE A 41 8.21 4.63 -0.54
CA ILE A 41 7.78 5.35 0.66
C ILE A 41 8.05 6.85 0.53
N GLN A 42 9.21 7.24 0.00
CA GLN A 42 9.55 8.64 -0.26
C GLN A 42 8.59 9.27 -1.27
N LYS A 43 8.33 8.59 -2.39
CA LYS A 43 7.36 9.07 -3.39
C LYS A 43 5.96 9.27 -2.80
N THR A 44 5.49 8.31 -1.99
CA THR A 44 4.16 8.42 -1.39
C THR A 44 4.10 9.52 -0.33
N PHE A 45 5.13 9.64 0.50
CA PHE A 45 5.23 10.71 1.48
C PHE A 45 5.26 12.08 0.81
N ASP A 46 6.11 12.28 -0.20
CA ASP A 46 6.22 13.55 -0.93
C ASP A 46 4.89 13.96 -1.56
N ARG A 47 4.18 12.99 -2.18
CA ARG A 47 2.86 13.20 -2.79
C ARG A 47 1.82 13.68 -1.77
N LEU A 48 1.78 13.08 -0.58
CA LEU A 48 0.86 13.49 0.49
C LEU A 48 1.25 14.84 1.10
N ASN A 49 2.56 15.07 1.29
CA ASN A 49 3.12 16.28 1.89
C ASN A 49 2.93 17.55 1.03
N LYS A 50 2.43 17.42 -0.21
CA LYS A 50 2.04 18.57 -1.05
C LYS A 50 0.82 19.32 -0.53
N PHE A 51 -0.09 18.64 0.17
CA PHE A 51 -1.36 19.22 0.63
C PHE A 51 -1.72 18.90 2.08
N ILE A 52 -1.02 17.95 2.71
CA ILE A 52 -1.14 17.58 4.12
C ILE A 52 0.07 18.13 4.88
N PRO A 53 -0.10 18.84 6.02
CA PRO A 53 1.03 19.31 6.82
C PRO A 53 1.95 18.16 7.20
N THR A 54 3.26 18.38 7.13
CA THR A 54 4.29 17.36 7.42
C THR A 54 4.07 16.70 8.78
N GLU A 55 3.75 17.49 9.81
CA GLU A 55 3.48 17.05 11.18
C GLU A 55 2.22 16.18 11.32
N ASN A 56 1.32 16.20 10.33
CA ASN A 56 0.07 15.45 10.32
C ASN A 56 0.18 14.13 9.52
N ILE A 57 1.36 13.78 9.02
CA ILE A 57 1.61 12.52 8.31
C ILE A 57 2.24 11.53 9.30
N LEU A 58 1.48 10.49 9.67
CA LEU A 58 1.93 9.43 10.55
C LEU A 58 2.37 8.21 9.72
N ILE A 59 3.46 7.56 10.11
CA ILE A 59 4.00 6.38 9.43
C ILE A 59 3.73 5.15 10.29
N LEU A 60 2.91 4.23 9.79
CA LEU A 60 2.56 2.99 10.50
C LEU A 60 3.49 1.89 10.02
N THR A 61 4.28 1.33 10.94
CA THR A 61 5.26 0.31 10.57
C THR A 61 5.58 -0.62 11.73
N ASN A 62 6.20 -1.75 11.44
CA ASN A 62 6.70 -2.62 12.50
C ASN A 62 7.91 -1.98 13.19
N GLU A 63 8.04 -2.19 14.51
CA GLU A 63 9.14 -1.64 15.32
C GLU A 63 10.54 -1.87 14.72
N ARG A 64 10.75 -3.00 14.04
CA ARG A 64 12.04 -3.34 13.41
C ARG A 64 12.43 -2.42 12.25
N TYR A 65 11.49 -1.64 11.72
CA TYR A 65 11.73 -0.72 10.61
C TYR A 65 11.81 0.74 11.05
N ASN A 66 11.80 1.03 12.37
CA ASN A 66 11.85 2.40 12.91
C ASN A 66 13.00 3.21 12.29
N ASP A 67 14.22 2.68 12.36
CA ASP A 67 15.41 3.39 11.90
C ASP A 67 15.41 3.58 10.39
N LEU A 68 14.95 2.57 9.63
CA LEU A 68 14.80 2.68 8.17
C LEU A 68 13.80 3.76 7.79
N VAL A 69 12.67 3.89 8.49
CA VAL A 69 11.69 4.96 8.23
C VAL A 69 12.31 6.33 8.45
N LEU A 70 13.00 6.54 9.57
CA LEU A 70 13.62 7.83 9.91
C LEU A 70 14.78 8.19 8.96
N GLU A 71 15.55 7.20 8.52
CA GLU A 71 16.58 7.37 7.49
C GLU A 71 15.95 7.79 6.15
N GLN A 72 14.88 7.11 5.75
CA GLN A 72 14.24 7.29 4.44
C GLN A 72 13.41 8.59 4.36
N LEU A 73 12.85 9.04 5.49
CA LEU A 73 11.98 10.21 5.59
C LEU A 73 12.53 11.22 6.61
N PRO A 74 13.58 12.00 6.28
CA PRO A 74 14.28 12.85 7.25
C PRO A 74 13.44 14.02 7.79
N MET A 75 12.26 14.30 7.21
CA MET A 75 11.31 15.31 7.71
C MET A 75 10.36 14.74 8.77
N VAL A 76 10.28 13.42 8.91
CA VAL A 76 9.44 12.73 9.88
C VAL A 76 10.16 12.66 11.22
N LYS A 77 9.44 12.99 12.30
CA LYS A 77 9.93 12.88 13.67
C LYS A 77 9.50 11.56 14.31
N GLN A 78 10.18 11.15 15.39
CA GLN A 78 9.90 9.90 16.09
C GLN A 78 8.44 9.78 16.56
N ASP A 79 7.81 10.87 17.00
CA ASP A 79 6.42 10.91 17.46
C ASP A 79 5.39 10.68 16.34
N GLN A 80 5.80 10.81 15.09
CA GLN A 80 4.98 10.51 13.90
C GLN A 80 5.09 9.04 13.47
N VAL A 81 6.07 8.28 13.98
CA VAL A 81 6.25 6.86 13.66
C VAL A 81 5.44 6.01 14.63
N VAL A 82 4.37 5.41 14.13
CA VAL A 82 3.45 4.55 14.87
C VAL A 82 3.97 3.12 14.79
N LEU A 83 4.72 2.70 15.81
CA LEU A 83 5.38 1.39 15.83
C LEU A 83 4.43 0.27 16.27
N GLU A 84 4.44 -0.81 15.50
CA GLU A 84 3.68 -2.03 15.74
C GLU A 84 4.62 -3.16 16.23
N PRO A 85 4.44 -3.72 17.43
CA PRO A 85 5.30 -4.80 17.93
C PRO A 85 4.96 -6.18 17.31
N ALA A 86 3.81 -6.30 16.65
CA ALA A 86 3.38 -7.54 16.02
C ALA A 86 2.59 -7.28 14.74
N MET A 87 2.66 -8.19 13.77
CA MET A 87 1.85 -8.10 12.55
C MET A 87 0.40 -8.51 12.83
N ARG A 88 -0.52 -7.54 12.82
CA ARG A 88 -1.96 -7.77 13.06
C ARG A 88 -2.88 -7.29 11.93
N ASN A 89 -2.33 -7.14 10.72
CA ASN A 89 -3.04 -6.66 9.52
C ASN A 89 -3.53 -5.21 9.71
N THR A 90 -4.37 -4.70 8.81
CA THR A 90 -4.60 -3.24 8.68
C THR A 90 -5.57 -2.64 9.69
N ALA A 91 -6.52 -3.39 10.27
CA ALA A 91 -7.51 -2.78 11.17
C ALA A 91 -6.90 -2.27 12.50
N PRO A 92 -6.06 -3.04 13.21
CA PRO A 92 -5.47 -2.59 14.47
C PRO A 92 -4.56 -1.36 14.31
N CYS A 93 -3.74 -1.34 13.26
CA CYS A 93 -2.81 -0.24 13.03
C CYS A 93 -3.57 1.06 12.69
N ILE A 94 -4.65 0.94 11.90
CA ILE A 94 -5.54 2.07 11.58
C ILE A 94 -6.26 2.57 12.83
N LEU A 95 -6.84 1.69 13.65
CA LEU A 95 -7.51 2.11 14.89
C LEU A 95 -6.55 2.83 15.83
N TYR A 96 -5.35 2.27 16.02
CA TYR A 96 -4.34 2.88 16.88
C TYR A 96 -3.98 4.29 16.40
N ALA A 97 -3.69 4.46 15.10
CA ALA A 97 -3.42 5.77 14.53
C ALA A 97 -4.64 6.72 14.61
N SER A 98 -5.85 6.23 14.37
CA SER A 98 -7.08 7.02 14.49
C SER A 98 -7.31 7.53 15.91
N LEU A 99 -7.04 6.75 16.96
CA LEU A 99 -7.17 7.19 18.35
C LEU A 99 -6.10 8.23 18.72
N LYS A 100 -4.85 8.04 18.26
CA LYS A 100 -3.78 9.06 18.40
C LYS A 100 -4.17 10.38 17.74
N ILE A 101 -4.65 10.33 16.50
CA ILE A 101 -5.08 11.52 15.75
C ILE A 101 -6.31 12.15 16.41
N GLN A 102 -7.31 11.37 16.83
CA GLN A 102 -8.50 11.89 17.51
C GLN A 102 -8.14 12.67 18.79
N LYS A 103 -7.15 12.20 19.56
CA LYS A 103 -6.66 12.92 20.74
C LYS A 103 -5.97 14.24 20.40
N MET A 104 -5.28 14.32 19.27
CA MET A 104 -4.61 15.55 18.80
C MET A 104 -5.58 16.54 18.15
N ASN A 105 -6.47 16.04 17.29
CA ASN A 105 -7.48 16.82 16.58
C ASN A 105 -8.76 16.00 16.37
N PRO A 106 -9.84 16.26 17.14
CA PRO A 106 -11.10 15.53 16.99
C PRO A 106 -11.82 15.83 15.67
N ASN A 107 -11.48 16.92 14.98
CA ASN A 107 -12.06 17.30 13.69
C ASN A 107 -11.24 16.82 12.49
N ALA A 108 -10.27 15.92 12.71
CA ALA A 108 -9.40 15.45 11.65
C ALA A 108 -10.16 14.62 10.62
N VAL A 109 -9.84 14.84 9.35
CA VAL A 109 -10.08 13.88 8.27
C VAL A 109 -8.74 13.31 7.84
N MET A 110 -8.71 12.01 7.67
CA MET A 110 -7.48 11.28 7.41
C MET A 110 -7.57 10.44 6.14
N ILE A 111 -6.46 10.37 5.42
CA ILE A 111 -6.23 9.37 4.38
C ILE A 111 -5.39 8.23 4.96
N VAL A 112 -5.80 6.99 4.69
CA VAL A 112 -4.98 5.79 4.86
C VAL A 112 -4.46 5.40 3.49
N ALA A 113 -3.14 5.41 3.34
CA ALA A 113 -2.48 5.12 2.06
C ALA A 113 -1.41 4.03 2.25
N PRO A 114 -1.34 3.03 1.36
CA PRO A 114 -0.19 2.12 1.29
C PRO A 114 1.06 2.88 0.85
N SER A 115 2.19 2.57 1.47
CA SER A 115 3.49 3.20 1.20
C SER A 115 4.14 2.78 -0.12
N ASP A 116 3.55 1.80 -0.81
CA ASP A 116 4.25 0.99 -1.79
C ASP A 116 3.53 0.89 -3.15
N HIS A 117 2.61 1.82 -3.39
CA HIS A 117 1.88 1.99 -4.65
C HIS A 117 2.57 2.99 -5.58
N TRP A 118 2.40 2.79 -6.89
CA TRP A 118 2.82 3.72 -7.94
C TRP A 118 1.63 4.54 -8.44
N ILE A 119 1.80 5.86 -8.40
CA ILE A 119 0.88 6.89 -8.90
C ILE A 119 1.74 8.04 -9.44
N GLU A 120 1.59 8.37 -10.71
CA GLU A 120 2.37 9.40 -11.43
C GLU A 120 1.62 10.73 -11.54
N ASP A 121 0.31 10.72 -11.81
CA ASP A 121 -0.54 11.91 -11.81
C ASP A 121 -0.92 12.31 -10.38
N GLU A 122 0.06 12.90 -9.68
CA GLU A 122 -0.09 13.33 -8.30
C GLU A 122 -1.12 14.46 -8.12
N ALA A 123 -1.38 15.26 -9.17
CA ALA A 123 -2.35 16.35 -9.13
C ALA A 123 -3.79 15.84 -9.19
N ALA A 124 -4.06 14.84 -10.05
CA ALA A 124 -5.35 14.15 -10.05
C ALA A 124 -5.57 13.39 -8.74
N PHE A 125 -4.53 12.75 -8.20
CA PHE A 125 -4.59 12.11 -6.88
C PHE A 125 -4.97 13.10 -5.77
N GLU A 126 -4.29 14.25 -5.67
CA GLU A 126 -4.62 15.29 -4.69
C GLU A 126 -6.09 15.75 -4.80
N LYS A 127 -6.54 16.04 -6.04
CA LYS A 127 -7.92 16.45 -6.30
C LYS A 127 -8.93 15.40 -5.83
N ASP A 128 -8.67 14.13 -6.11
CA ASP A 128 -9.54 13.01 -5.74
C ASP A 128 -9.60 12.81 -4.22
N VAL A 129 -8.47 12.96 -3.53
CA VAL A 129 -8.40 12.91 -2.05
C VAL A 129 -9.16 14.07 -1.43
N ILE A 130 -8.98 15.30 -1.93
CA ILE A 130 -9.69 16.48 -1.42
C ILE A 130 -11.21 16.33 -1.60
N ALA A 131 -11.68 15.83 -2.75
CA ALA A 131 -13.10 15.58 -2.97
C ALA A 131 -13.69 14.57 -1.96
N CYS A 132 -12.91 13.56 -1.57
CA CYS A 132 -13.32 12.62 -0.53
C CYS A 132 -13.29 13.24 0.87
N PHE A 133 -12.26 14.04 1.20
CA PHE A 133 -12.20 14.80 2.45
C PHE A 133 -13.41 15.72 2.61
N ASP A 134 -13.76 16.48 1.56
CA ASP A 134 -14.93 17.37 1.55
C ASP A 134 -16.24 16.65 1.88
N LYS A 135 -16.37 15.36 1.52
CA LYS A 135 -17.52 14.53 1.89
C LYS A 135 -17.43 14.06 3.33
N CYS A 136 -16.25 13.59 3.76
CA CYS A 136 -16.01 13.08 5.11
C CYS A 136 -16.11 14.15 6.19
N GLU A 137 -15.87 15.42 5.85
CA GLU A 137 -16.06 16.56 6.77
C GLU A 137 -17.55 16.89 7.00
N LYS A 138 -18.44 16.53 6.06
CA LYS A 138 -19.86 16.91 6.08
C LYS A 138 -20.78 15.75 6.47
N GLU A 139 -20.35 14.53 6.23
CA GLU A 139 -21.13 13.32 6.38
C GLU A 139 -20.30 12.23 7.06
N ASN A 140 -20.96 11.32 7.78
CA ASN A 140 -20.34 10.12 8.34
C ASN A 140 -20.07 9.08 7.24
N ALA A 141 -19.18 9.44 6.32
CA ALA A 141 -18.83 8.68 5.13
C ALA A 141 -17.47 8.00 5.30
N LEU A 142 -17.39 6.75 4.84
CA LEU A 142 -16.13 6.05 4.61
C LEU A 142 -15.87 6.10 3.10
N CYS A 143 -14.89 6.85 2.67
CA CYS A 143 -14.55 7.00 1.25
C CYS A 143 -13.40 6.07 0.86
N THR A 144 -13.40 5.62 -0.39
CA THR A 144 -12.29 4.88 -1.03
C THR A 144 -12.06 5.38 -2.45
N LEU A 145 -10.88 5.11 -3.00
CA LEU A 145 -10.56 5.36 -4.41
C LEU A 145 -10.70 4.05 -5.19
N GLY A 146 -11.55 4.08 -6.22
CA GLY A 146 -11.80 2.93 -7.09
C GLY A 146 -11.12 3.10 -8.44
N ILE A 147 -10.30 2.14 -8.85
CA ILE A 147 -9.59 2.18 -10.14
C ILE A 147 -10.41 1.46 -11.21
N GLN A 148 -10.51 2.05 -12.41
CA GLN A 148 -11.21 1.41 -13.52
C GLN A 148 -10.51 0.09 -13.90
N PRO A 149 -11.19 -1.07 -13.81
CA PRO A 149 -10.59 -2.34 -14.19
C PRO A 149 -10.35 -2.40 -15.69
N THR A 150 -9.15 -2.82 -16.09
CA THR A 150 -8.78 -3.04 -17.50
C THR A 150 -8.72 -4.52 -17.86
N PHE A 151 -8.72 -5.41 -16.88
CA PHE A 151 -8.76 -6.87 -17.03
C PHE A 151 -9.35 -7.55 -15.78
N PRO A 152 -9.78 -8.82 -15.85
CA PRO A 152 -10.30 -9.56 -14.68
C PRO A 152 -9.18 -10.02 -13.74
N ASN A 153 -8.69 -9.14 -12.87
CA ASN A 153 -7.61 -9.40 -11.92
C ASN A 153 -8.11 -10.11 -10.65
N THR A 154 -7.67 -11.33 -10.37
CA THR A 154 -8.08 -12.10 -9.18
C THR A 154 -7.31 -11.75 -7.90
N GLY A 155 -6.26 -10.92 -8.01
CA GLY A 155 -5.43 -10.47 -6.90
C GLY A 155 -5.96 -9.23 -6.18
N PHE A 156 -6.95 -8.54 -6.75
CA PHE A 156 -7.50 -7.28 -6.22
C PHE A 156 -8.88 -7.48 -5.59
N GLY A 157 -9.19 -6.61 -4.63
CA GLY A 157 -10.56 -6.39 -4.19
C GLY A 157 -11.35 -5.60 -5.24
N TYR A 158 -12.64 -5.84 -5.31
CA TYR A 158 -13.58 -5.14 -6.18
C TYR A 158 -14.65 -4.40 -5.38
N ILE A 159 -15.02 -3.23 -5.88
CA ILE A 159 -16.00 -2.32 -5.30
C ILE A 159 -17.16 -2.22 -6.28
N GLU A 160 -18.33 -2.72 -5.89
CA GLU A 160 -19.55 -2.48 -6.65
C GLU A 160 -20.20 -1.17 -6.21
N PHE A 161 -20.56 -0.31 -7.16
CA PHE A 161 -21.25 0.95 -6.84
C PHE A 161 -22.65 1.06 -7.46
N GLU A 162 -23.48 1.90 -6.87
CA GLU A 162 -24.84 2.17 -7.33
C GLU A 162 -24.82 2.98 -8.64
N LYS A 163 -25.38 2.42 -9.72
CA LYS A 163 -25.40 3.03 -11.08
C LYS A 163 -26.19 4.34 -11.18
N ARG A 164 -27.14 4.58 -10.26
CA ARG A 164 -28.23 5.56 -10.44
C ARG A 164 -27.93 6.98 -9.93
N SER A 165 -26.67 7.27 -9.58
CA SER A 165 -26.28 8.58 -9.07
C SER A 165 -25.34 9.28 -10.03
N ASP A 166 -25.63 10.53 -10.38
CA ASP A 166 -24.73 11.42 -11.13
C ASP A 166 -23.68 12.08 -10.22
N ALA A 167 -23.74 11.86 -8.91
CA ALA A 167 -22.74 12.38 -7.97
C ALA A 167 -21.34 11.85 -8.31
N GLN A 168 -20.31 12.67 -8.09
CA GLN A 168 -18.91 12.29 -8.33
C GLN A 168 -18.52 11.08 -7.47
N LEU A 169 -18.84 11.13 -6.17
CA LEU A 169 -18.70 9.99 -5.26
C LEU A 169 -19.93 9.09 -5.37
N LYS A 170 -19.69 7.82 -5.71
CA LYS A 170 -20.72 6.79 -5.87
C LYS A 170 -20.89 6.03 -4.57
N LYS A 171 -22.14 5.77 -4.18
CA LYS A 171 -22.40 4.91 -3.02
C LYS A 171 -22.01 3.47 -3.36
N VAL A 172 -21.31 2.81 -2.45
CA VAL A 172 -20.88 1.41 -2.61
C VAL A 172 -22.00 0.48 -2.19
N SER A 173 -22.35 -0.44 -3.09
CA SER A 173 -23.32 -1.51 -2.84
C SER A 173 -22.69 -2.65 -2.04
N GLN A 174 -21.47 -3.05 -2.41
CA GLN A 174 -20.74 -4.13 -1.75
C GLN A 174 -19.25 -4.15 -2.09
N PHE A 175 -18.46 -4.74 -1.19
CA PHE A 175 -17.08 -5.14 -1.45
C PHE A 175 -17.01 -6.64 -1.76
N ARG A 176 -16.05 -6.99 -2.61
CA ARG A 176 -15.73 -8.37 -2.99
C ARG A 176 -14.22 -8.55 -3.05
N GLU A 177 -13.66 -9.18 -2.03
CA GLU A 177 -12.21 -9.40 -1.96
C GLU A 177 -11.80 -10.61 -2.80
N LYS A 178 -10.88 -10.40 -3.77
CA LYS A 178 -10.17 -11.43 -4.54
C LYS A 178 -11.08 -12.53 -5.12
N PRO A 179 -12.00 -12.17 -6.03
CA PRO A 179 -12.87 -13.13 -6.70
C PRO A 179 -12.08 -14.11 -7.58
N ASP A 180 -12.69 -15.24 -7.94
CA ASP A 180 -12.18 -16.08 -9.02
C ASP A 180 -12.27 -15.36 -10.39
N TYR A 181 -11.59 -15.91 -11.39
CA TYR A 181 -11.44 -15.28 -12.70
C TYR A 181 -12.76 -15.10 -13.46
N GLU A 182 -13.69 -16.05 -13.37
CA GLU A 182 -14.99 -15.96 -14.05
C GLU A 182 -15.87 -14.91 -13.37
N THR A 183 -15.86 -14.88 -12.03
CA THR A 183 -16.54 -13.82 -11.27
C THR A 183 -15.96 -12.43 -11.58
N ALA A 184 -14.63 -12.30 -11.70
CA ALA A 184 -13.99 -11.04 -12.09
C ALA A 184 -14.38 -10.60 -13.51
N LYS A 185 -14.51 -11.52 -14.47
CA LYS A 185 -15.03 -11.21 -15.81
C LYS A 185 -16.46 -10.68 -15.76
N ASP A 186 -17.32 -11.31 -14.97
CA ASP A 186 -18.70 -10.88 -14.80
C ASP A 186 -18.78 -9.47 -14.19
N PHE A 187 -17.89 -9.14 -13.27
CA PHE A 187 -17.80 -7.78 -12.70
C PHE A 187 -17.47 -6.73 -13.77
N LEU A 188 -16.52 -7.02 -14.66
CA LEU A 188 -16.18 -6.13 -15.78
C LEU A 188 -17.36 -5.95 -16.74
N ALA A 189 -18.07 -7.04 -17.06
CA ALA A 189 -19.24 -7.01 -17.94
C ALA A 189 -20.39 -6.17 -17.37
N GLN A 190 -20.54 -6.13 -16.04
CA GLN A 190 -21.58 -5.33 -15.38
C GLN A 190 -21.31 -3.82 -15.43
N GLY A 191 -20.05 -3.40 -15.54
CA GLY A 191 -19.64 -2.00 -15.75
C GLY A 191 -19.83 -1.07 -14.55
N ASN A 192 -20.17 -1.59 -13.37
CA ASN A 192 -20.27 -0.84 -12.11
C ASN A 192 -19.35 -1.37 -11.02
N PHE A 193 -18.23 -1.96 -11.43
CA PHE A 193 -17.19 -2.46 -10.55
C PHE A 193 -15.90 -1.69 -10.76
N LEU A 194 -15.23 -1.35 -9.65
CA LEU A 194 -13.91 -0.75 -9.60
C LEU A 194 -12.95 -1.66 -8.82
N TRP A 195 -11.65 -1.59 -9.10
CA TRP A 195 -10.66 -2.20 -8.20
C TRP A 195 -10.51 -1.35 -6.94
N ASN A 196 -10.39 -2.00 -5.79
CA ASN A 196 -10.04 -1.37 -4.52
C ASN A 196 -8.56 -1.01 -4.52
N ALA A 197 -8.24 0.29 -4.52
CA ALA A 197 -6.87 0.77 -4.46
C ALA A 197 -6.23 0.59 -3.07
N GLY A 198 -6.97 0.15 -2.05
CA GLY A 198 -6.50 0.07 -0.67
C GLY A 198 -6.22 1.44 -0.05
N ILE A 199 -6.80 2.51 -0.62
CA ILE A 199 -6.66 3.90 -0.17
C ILE A 199 -8.02 4.35 0.34
N PHE A 200 -8.06 4.81 1.59
CA PHE A 200 -9.30 5.13 2.27
C PHE A 200 -9.27 6.51 2.90
N MET A 201 -10.42 7.19 2.96
CA MET A 201 -10.55 8.51 3.57
C MET A 201 -11.79 8.57 4.46
N TRP A 202 -11.66 9.16 5.64
CA TRP A 202 -12.76 9.33 6.60
C TRP A 202 -12.42 10.39 7.65
N SER A 203 -13.44 10.90 8.36
CA SER A 203 -13.18 11.61 9.61
C SER A 203 -12.75 10.63 10.71
N VAL A 204 -11.88 11.09 11.61
CA VAL A 204 -11.43 10.28 12.76
C VAL A 204 -12.59 9.89 13.66
N GLU A 205 -13.59 10.77 13.79
CA GLU A 205 -14.85 10.46 14.47
C GLU A 205 -15.57 9.29 13.80
N THR A 206 -15.78 9.35 12.48
CA THR A 206 -16.53 8.32 11.73
C THR A 206 -15.87 6.95 11.86
N ILE A 207 -14.55 6.87 11.68
CA ILE A 207 -13.87 5.57 11.74
C ILE A 207 -13.85 5.01 13.17
N VAL A 208 -13.65 5.85 14.19
CA VAL A 208 -13.68 5.40 15.59
C VAL A 208 -15.08 4.90 15.98
N GLU A 209 -16.15 5.59 15.55
CA GLU A 209 -17.52 5.10 15.72
C GLU A 209 -17.78 3.79 14.98
N ALA A 210 -17.20 3.62 13.79
CA ALA A 210 -17.28 2.35 13.06
C ALA A 210 -16.59 1.21 13.84
N PHE A 211 -15.42 1.45 14.44
CA PHE A 211 -14.76 0.47 15.31
C PHE A 211 -15.59 0.15 16.55
N LYS A 212 -16.18 1.14 17.24
CA LYS A 212 -17.10 0.91 18.36
C LYS A 212 -18.25 -0.01 17.98
N LYS A 213 -18.80 0.18 16.78
CA LYS A 213 -19.97 -0.56 16.29
C LYS A 213 -19.62 -1.98 15.82
N TYR A 214 -18.57 -2.12 15.01
CA TYR A 214 -18.30 -3.36 14.27
C TYR A 214 -17.18 -4.20 14.87
N GLN A 215 -16.30 -3.59 15.67
CA GLN A 215 -15.14 -4.19 16.32
C GLN A 215 -15.02 -3.74 17.79
N PRO A 216 -16.08 -3.89 18.62
CA PRO A 216 -16.11 -3.33 19.97
C PRO A 216 -15.00 -3.85 20.88
N GLY A 217 -14.59 -5.12 20.73
CA GLY A 217 -13.49 -5.68 21.51
C GLY A 217 -12.14 -5.04 21.18
N GLN A 218 -11.89 -4.78 19.89
CA GLN A 218 -10.68 -4.09 19.45
C GLN A 218 -10.71 -2.61 19.88
N TYR A 219 -11.86 -1.94 19.73
CA TYR A 219 -12.05 -0.58 20.25
C TYR A 219 -11.79 -0.50 21.76
N GLN A 220 -12.32 -1.44 22.55
CA GLN A 220 -12.11 -1.45 24.00
C GLN A 220 -10.62 -1.62 24.34
N LEU A 221 -9.96 -2.61 23.72
CA LEU A 221 -8.54 -2.90 23.94
C LEU A 221 -7.66 -1.66 23.73
N PHE A 222 -7.85 -0.95 22.62
CA PHE A 222 -7.07 0.26 22.34
C PHE A 222 -7.64 1.52 23.04
N GLY A 223 -8.92 1.55 23.37
CA GLY A 223 -9.56 2.67 24.05
C GLY A 223 -9.06 2.88 25.48
N GLU A 224 -8.65 1.81 26.16
CA GLU A 224 -8.01 1.87 27.49
C GLU A 224 -6.73 2.71 27.50
N GLY A 225 -6.03 2.80 26.36
CA GLY A 225 -4.79 3.57 26.19
C GLY A 225 -4.98 5.06 25.91
N MET A 226 -6.21 5.57 25.84
CA MET A 226 -6.48 6.95 25.41
C MET A 226 -5.74 8.00 26.25
N SER A 227 -5.59 7.76 27.57
CA SER A 227 -4.84 8.66 28.45
C SER A 227 -3.33 8.66 28.16
N CYS A 228 -2.76 7.53 27.71
CA CYS A 228 -1.35 7.32 27.42
C CYS A 228 -0.94 7.78 26.00
N TYR A 229 -1.87 7.84 25.03
CA TYR A 229 -1.49 8.18 23.66
C TYR A 229 -0.84 9.56 23.54
N ASN A 230 0.20 9.66 22.71
CA ASN A 230 1.04 10.85 22.49
C ASN A 230 1.78 11.31 23.77
N THR A 231 2.04 10.41 24.72
CA THR A 231 2.87 10.65 25.90
C THR A 231 3.99 9.61 25.98
N GLY A 232 4.91 9.75 26.94
CA GLY A 232 5.96 8.76 27.18
C GLY A 232 5.47 7.39 27.66
N GLU A 233 4.19 7.25 28.01
CA GLU A 233 3.59 5.97 28.47
C GLU A 233 3.03 5.13 27.32
N GLU A 234 2.95 5.69 26.11
CA GLU A 234 2.34 5.05 24.95
C GLU A 234 3.03 3.74 24.55
N GLU A 235 4.37 3.73 24.50
CA GLU A 235 5.15 2.57 24.06
C GLU A 235 4.88 1.36 24.94
N ALA A 236 4.92 1.54 26.27
CA ALA A 236 4.66 0.47 27.22
C ALA A 236 3.24 -0.11 27.06
N PHE A 237 2.24 0.76 26.87
CA PHE A 237 0.86 0.35 26.64
C PHE A 237 0.73 -0.50 25.36
N ILE A 238 1.37 -0.07 24.27
CA ILE A 238 1.30 -0.76 22.97
C ILE A 238 2.03 -2.09 23.01
N GLN A 239 3.21 -2.16 23.61
CA GLN A 239 3.95 -3.42 23.80
C GLN A 239 3.11 -4.45 24.55
N GLU A 240 2.38 -4.03 25.58
CA GLU A 240 1.54 -4.94 26.35
C GLU A 240 0.27 -5.38 25.60
N ASN A 241 -0.36 -4.48 24.84
CA ASN A 241 -1.74 -4.68 24.37
C ASN A 241 -1.88 -4.98 22.88
N TYR A 242 -0.98 -4.50 22.02
CA TYR A 242 -1.14 -4.61 20.56
C TYR A 242 -1.19 -6.07 20.10
N ALA A 243 -0.37 -6.94 20.68
CA ALA A 243 -0.36 -8.37 20.35
C ALA A 243 -1.65 -9.10 20.76
N LYS A 244 -2.52 -8.50 21.59
CA LYS A 244 -3.82 -9.07 21.95
C LYS A 244 -4.90 -8.77 20.89
N ALA A 245 -4.63 -7.86 19.95
CA ALA A 245 -5.57 -7.48 18.91
C ALA A 245 -5.84 -8.63 17.93
N GLU A 246 -7.07 -8.69 17.42
CA GLU A 246 -7.42 -9.58 16.32
C GLU A 246 -6.58 -9.27 15.07
N ASN A 247 -6.13 -10.32 14.37
CA ASN A 247 -5.40 -10.20 13.11
C ASN A 247 -6.38 -10.10 11.95
N ILE A 248 -6.85 -8.88 11.64
CA ILE A 248 -7.95 -8.65 10.68
C ILE A 248 -7.69 -7.39 9.84
N SER A 249 -8.04 -7.42 8.55
CA SER A 249 -7.93 -6.24 7.68
C SER A 249 -9.10 -5.28 7.89
N ILE A 250 -8.90 -4.02 7.56
CA ILE A 250 -9.93 -2.98 7.61
C ILE A 250 -11.12 -3.30 6.70
N ASP A 251 -10.86 -3.97 5.58
CA ASP A 251 -11.87 -4.41 4.62
C ASP A 251 -12.89 -5.32 5.31
N TYR A 252 -12.43 -6.38 5.98
CA TYR A 252 -13.31 -7.30 6.71
C TYR A 252 -13.87 -6.70 8.01
N ALA A 253 -13.03 -5.93 8.73
CA ALA A 253 -13.38 -5.41 10.04
C ALA A 253 -14.52 -4.37 9.96
N ILE A 254 -14.47 -3.49 8.96
CA ILE A 254 -15.31 -2.30 8.86
C ILE A 254 -16.02 -2.20 7.49
N LEU A 255 -15.29 -2.29 6.38
CA LEU A 255 -15.85 -1.94 5.05
C LEU A 255 -16.90 -2.93 4.57
N GLU A 256 -16.72 -4.24 4.75
CA GLU A 256 -17.76 -5.21 4.37
C GLU A 256 -19.04 -5.10 5.23
N ARG A 257 -18.97 -4.41 6.38
CA ARG A 257 -20.07 -4.29 7.35
C ARG A 257 -20.77 -2.92 7.36
N SER A 258 -20.14 -1.90 6.78
CA SER A 258 -20.66 -0.53 6.78
C SER A 258 -21.58 -0.28 5.59
N GLN A 259 -22.61 0.54 5.81
CA GLN A 259 -23.57 0.96 4.79
C GLN A 259 -23.31 2.38 4.28
N SER A 260 -22.33 3.08 4.86
CA SER A 260 -22.01 4.49 4.58
C SER A 260 -20.72 4.61 3.77
N ILE A 261 -20.53 3.71 2.80
CA ILE A 261 -19.29 3.66 2.03
C ILE A 261 -19.52 4.30 0.66
N TYR A 262 -18.55 5.09 0.25
CA TYR A 262 -18.55 5.79 -1.02
C TYR A 262 -17.22 5.54 -1.73
N THR A 263 -17.28 5.39 -3.04
CA THR A 263 -16.09 5.28 -3.88
C THR A 263 -16.06 6.46 -4.83
N LEU A 264 -14.88 7.03 -5.00
CA LEU A 264 -14.60 7.95 -6.09
C LEU A 264 -13.90 7.15 -7.19
N PRO A 265 -14.46 7.05 -8.42
CA PRO A 265 -13.73 6.52 -9.56
C PRO A 265 -12.52 7.42 -9.83
N ALA A 266 -11.33 6.90 -9.57
CA ALA A 266 -10.07 7.63 -9.69
C ALA A 266 -9.79 7.99 -11.15
N THR A 267 -9.24 9.19 -11.37
CA THR A 267 -8.83 9.63 -12.72
C THR A 267 -7.32 9.53 -12.96
N PHE A 268 -6.55 9.22 -11.92
CA PHE A 268 -5.09 9.06 -11.98
C PHE A 268 -4.68 7.64 -12.34
N ASP A 269 -3.45 7.49 -12.81
CA ASP A 269 -2.80 6.21 -13.02
C ASP A 269 -2.46 5.54 -11.68
N TRP A 270 -2.67 4.24 -11.59
CA TRP A 270 -2.38 3.49 -10.36
C TRP A 270 -1.86 2.09 -10.65
N ASN A 271 -0.95 1.63 -9.80
CA ASN A 271 -0.56 0.23 -9.72
C ASN A 271 -0.08 -0.10 -8.30
N ASP A 272 -0.43 -1.29 -7.79
CA ASP A 272 0.03 -1.77 -6.48
C ASP A 272 1.52 -2.19 -6.48
N LEU A 273 2.15 -2.25 -7.65
CA LEU A 273 3.46 -2.85 -7.90
C LEU A 273 3.58 -4.17 -7.14
N GLY A 274 2.66 -5.10 -7.39
CA GLY A 274 2.59 -6.37 -6.67
C GLY A 274 3.58 -7.44 -7.16
N THR A 275 4.11 -7.31 -8.38
CA THR A 275 5.03 -8.27 -9.03
C THR A 275 6.00 -7.59 -10.01
N TRP A 276 7.03 -8.32 -10.45
CA TRP A 276 7.96 -7.86 -11.49
C TRP A 276 7.31 -7.52 -12.83
N GLY A 277 6.29 -8.27 -13.24
CA GLY A 277 5.49 -7.98 -14.42
C GLY A 277 4.72 -6.67 -14.30
N ALA A 278 4.13 -6.40 -13.12
CA ALA A 278 3.48 -5.12 -12.86
C ALA A 278 4.46 -3.94 -12.93
N LEU A 279 5.71 -4.14 -12.50
CA LEU A 279 6.78 -3.17 -12.66
C LEU A 279 7.19 -3.01 -14.14
N TYR A 280 7.41 -4.11 -14.86
CA TYR A 280 7.74 -4.14 -16.29
C TYR A 280 6.72 -3.36 -17.13
N ASP A 281 5.42 -3.50 -16.83
CA ASP A 281 4.35 -2.80 -17.55
C ASP A 281 4.46 -1.28 -17.42
N LYS A 282 5.06 -0.77 -16.34
CA LYS A 282 5.20 0.68 -16.05
C LYS A 282 6.52 1.28 -16.49
N LEU A 283 7.51 0.45 -16.77
CA LEU A 283 8.80 0.94 -17.23
C LEU A 283 8.77 1.22 -18.73
N GLU A 284 9.57 2.21 -19.13
CA GLU A 284 9.97 2.39 -20.52
C GLU A 284 10.70 1.13 -21.01
N LYS A 285 10.47 0.80 -22.27
CA LYS A 285 11.01 -0.40 -22.92
C LYS A 285 11.84 -0.01 -24.12
N ASP A 286 12.83 -0.82 -24.44
CA ASP A 286 13.59 -0.69 -25.68
C ASP A 286 12.78 -1.20 -26.90
N GLU A 287 13.39 -1.17 -28.08
CA GLU A 287 12.79 -1.63 -29.34
C GLU A 287 12.41 -3.13 -29.36
N ASN A 288 12.99 -3.92 -28.45
CA ASN A 288 12.72 -5.35 -28.27
C ASN A 288 11.89 -5.61 -27.01
N GLU A 289 11.17 -4.60 -26.52
CA GLU A 289 10.31 -4.69 -25.34
C GLU A 289 11.05 -5.05 -24.04
N ASN A 290 12.37 -4.89 -23.94
CA ASN A 290 13.07 -5.11 -22.67
C ASN A 290 12.93 -3.88 -21.76
N ALA A 291 12.59 -4.11 -20.50
CA ALA A 291 12.59 -3.09 -19.45
C ALA A 291 13.87 -3.21 -18.62
N VAL A 292 14.64 -2.13 -18.49
CA VAL A 292 15.94 -2.12 -17.82
C VAL A 292 15.96 -1.10 -16.69
N VAL A 293 16.38 -1.54 -15.49
CA VAL A 293 16.52 -0.69 -14.30
C VAL A 293 17.97 -0.75 -13.81
N ASN A 294 18.62 0.42 -13.76
CA ASN A 294 19.96 0.62 -13.19
C ASN A 294 21.11 -0.18 -13.86
N ALA A 295 20.92 -0.79 -15.02
CA ALA A 295 21.94 -1.57 -15.72
C ALA A 295 22.35 -0.93 -17.05
N GLN A 296 23.59 -1.18 -17.48
CA GLN A 296 23.98 -1.06 -18.88
C GLN A 296 23.80 -2.43 -19.53
N THR A 297 23.25 -2.51 -20.73
CA THR A 297 22.90 -3.79 -21.34
C THR A 297 23.50 -3.95 -22.73
N LEU A 298 23.95 -5.18 -23.04
CA LEU A 298 24.20 -5.66 -24.39
C LEU A 298 23.22 -6.82 -24.61
N LEU A 299 22.22 -6.61 -25.46
CA LEU A 299 21.11 -7.54 -25.67
C LEU A 299 21.15 -8.02 -27.12
N GLU A 300 21.39 -9.31 -27.33
CA GLU A 300 21.35 -9.98 -28.62
C GLU A 300 20.22 -11.01 -28.58
N ASP A 301 19.37 -11.07 -29.62
CA ASP A 301 18.23 -12.00 -29.68
C ASP A 301 17.40 -12.10 -28.36
N ALA A 302 17.26 -10.98 -27.64
CA ALA A 302 16.65 -10.91 -26.32
C ALA A 302 15.44 -9.96 -26.32
N LYS A 303 14.29 -10.46 -25.86
CA LYS A 303 13.00 -9.78 -26.00
C LYS A 303 12.13 -9.87 -24.75
N GLY A 304 11.44 -8.78 -24.41
CA GLY A 304 10.42 -8.79 -23.36
C GLY A 304 10.96 -9.03 -21.95
N ASN A 305 12.26 -8.86 -21.71
CA ASN A 305 12.87 -9.16 -20.42
C ASN A 305 12.70 -8.01 -19.42
N MET A 306 12.62 -8.35 -18.14
CA MET A 306 12.72 -7.41 -17.02
C MET A 306 14.11 -7.53 -16.40
N ILE A 307 14.98 -6.55 -16.62
CA ILE A 307 16.39 -6.57 -16.20
C ILE A 307 16.61 -5.53 -15.10
N ARG A 308 17.17 -5.96 -13.97
CA ARG A 308 17.60 -5.06 -12.90
C ARG A 308 18.94 -5.49 -12.33
N SER A 309 19.85 -4.54 -12.17
CA SER A 309 21.19 -4.79 -11.61
C SER A 309 21.67 -3.54 -10.85
N PRO A 310 22.72 -3.64 -10.00
CA PRO A 310 23.32 -2.47 -9.38
C PRO A 310 23.80 -1.45 -10.41
N LYS A 311 23.71 -0.17 -10.05
CA LYS A 311 24.04 0.95 -10.94
C LYS A 311 25.43 0.79 -11.56
N GLY A 312 25.48 0.79 -12.89
CA GLY A 312 26.73 0.76 -13.65
C GLY A 312 27.26 -0.64 -13.98
N LYS A 313 26.60 -1.71 -13.51
CA LYS A 313 26.93 -3.07 -13.96
C LYS A 313 26.48 -3.27 -15.42
N VAL A 314 27.34 -3.93 -16.20
CA VAL A 314 27.05 -4.35 -17.58
C VAL A 314 26.44 -5.74 -17.54
N VAL A 315 25.26 -5.89 -18.15
CA VAL A 315 24.52 -7.15 -18.26
C VAL A 315 24.46 -7.54 -19.73
N VAL A 316 24.99 -8.72 -20.06
CA VAL A 316 24.97 -9.26 -21.42
C VAL A 316 23.96 -10.39 -21.47
N VAL A 317 23.00 -10.32 -22.39
CA VAL A 317 21.96 -11.34 -22.57
C VAL A 317 21.87 -11.69 -24.04
N ASP A 318 21.92 -13.00 -24.32
CA ASP A 318 21.73 -13.57 -25.65
C ASP A 318 20.64 -14.64 -25.62
N GLY A 319 19.62 -14.52 -26.48
CA GLY A 319 18.61 -15.57 -26.71
C GLY A 319 17.56 -15.76 -25.61
N LEU A 320 17.41 -14.83 -24.65
CA LEU A 320 16.38 -14.91 -23.61
C LEU A 320 15.14 -14.10 -23.96
N GLU A 321 13.98 -14.74 -23.87
CA GLU A 321 12.67 -14.11 -24.09
C GLU A 321 11.77 -14.24 -22.86
N ASP A 322 11.16 -13.12 -22.44
CA ASP A 322 10.20 -13.07 -21.33
C ASP A 322 10.75 -13.59 -19.98
N TYR A 323 12.00 -13.23 -19.65
CA TYR A 323 12.63 -13.52 -18.35
C TYR A 323 12.73 -12.29 -17.44
N ILE A 324 12.70 -12.56 -16.14
CA ILE A 324 13.10 -11.64 -15.07
C ILE A 324 14.56 -11.94 -14.73
N ILE A 325 15.42 -10.95 -14.90
CA ILE A 325 16.87 -11.02 -14.63
C ILE A 325 17.17 -9.96 -13.56
N VAL A 326 17.30 -10.39 -12.31
CA VAL A 326 17.47 -9.49 -11.16
C VAL A 326 18.71 -9.87 -10.40
N ASP A 327 19.66 -8.96 -10.35
CA ASP A 327 20.94 -9.09 -9.69
C ASP A 327 20.99 -8.18 -8.45
N LYS A 328 21.19 -8.78 -7.28
CA LYS A 328 21.22 -8.10 -5.99
C LYS A 328 22.15 -8.84 -5.03
N GLU A 329 23.28 -8.20 -4.72
CA GLU A 329 24.27 -8.69 -3.74
C GLU A 329 24.69 -10.14 -4.05
N GLU A 330 24.43 -11.09 -3.16
CA GLU A 330 24.80 -12.51 -3.33
C GLU A 330 23.83 -13.30 -4.22
N VAL A 331 22.74 -12.69 -4.69
CA VAL A 331 21.69 -13.38 -5.44
C VAL A 331 21.53 -12.82 -6.86
N LEU A 332 21.62 -13.73 -7.83
CA LEU A 332 21.18 -13.53 -9.20
C LEU A 332 19.94 -14.39 -9.45
N LEU A 333 18.80 -13.75 -9.66
CA LEU A 333 17.55 -14.40 -10.06
C LEU A 333 17.39 -14.30 -11.57
N ILE A 334 17.32 -15.45 -12.24
CA ILE A 334 16.91 -15.56 -13.65
C ILE A 334 15.68 -16.45 -13.66
N TYR A 335 14.51 -15.88 -13.93
CA TYR A 335 13.23 -16.56 -13.72
C TYR A 335 12.20 -16.23 -14.79
N PRO A 336 11.41 -17.20 -15.29
CA PRO A 336 10.37 -16.92 -16.28
C PRO A 336 9.35 -15.89 -15.77
N LYS A 337 9.01 -14.89 -16.60
CA LYS A 337 8.10 -13.80 -16.23
C LYS A 337 6.68 -14.29 -15.95
N ASP A 338 6.22 -15.34 -16.66
CA ASP A 338 4.91 -15.97 -16.45
C ASP A 338 4.77 -16.65 -15.07
N LYS A 339 5.88 -17.12 -14.50
CA LYS A 339 5.93 -17.79 -13.18
C LYS A 339 6.15 -16.85 -12.01
N GLN A 340 6.26 -15.54 -12.23
CA GLN A 340 6.59 -14.53 -11.20
C GLN A 340 5.85 -14.66 -9.85
N GLN A 341 4.61 -15.18 -9.81
CA GLN A 341 3.87 -15.42 -8.57
C GLN A 341 4.53 -16.47 -7.67
N ASP A 342 5.25 -17.42 -8.26
CA ASP A 342 5.94 -18.52 -7.59
C ASP A 342 7.27 -18.11 -6.95
N ILE A 343 7.74 -16.87 -7.15
CA ILE A 343 8.97 -16.37 -6.52
C ILE A 343 8.93 -16.51 -4.99
N LYS A 344 7.75 -16.40 -4.36
CA LYS A 344 7.60 -16.66 -2.91
C LYS A 344 7.96 -18.11 -2.54
N LYS A 345 7.62 -19.08 -3.39
CA LYS A 345 7.96 -20.49 -3.19
C LYS A 345 9.46 -20.71 -3.39
N VAL A 346 10.05 -20.03 -4.37
CA VAL A 346 11.50 -20.05 -4.61
C VAL A 346 12.26 -19.52 -3.39
N LEU A 347 11.80 -18.41 -2.81
CA LEU A 347 12.35 -17.86 -1.57
C LEU A 347 12.35 -18.89 -0.43
N THR A 348 11.25 -19.62 -0.22
CA THR A 348 11.20 -20.71 0.77
C THR A 348 12.25 -21.79 0.48
N GLN A 349 12.37 -22.21 -0.78
CA GLN A 349 13.37 -23.22 -1.16
C GLN A 349 14.81 -22.74 -0.95
N VAL A 350 15.09 -21.45 -1.17
CA VAL A 350 16.40 -20.84 -0.92
C VAL A 350 16.70 -20.85 0.57
N LYS A 351 15.74 -20.48 1.44
CA LYS A 351 15.87 -20.56 2.90
C LYS A 351 16.21 -21.99 3.34
N ASP A 352 15.46 -22.97 2.86
CA ASP A 352 15.63 -24.38 3.23
C ASP A 352 17.01 -24.92 2.82
N LYS A 353 17.54 -24.46 1.68
CA LYS A 353 18.79 -24.97 1.10
C LYS A 353 20.04 -24.21 1.58
N PHE A 354 19.94 -22.90 1.77
CA PHE A 354 21.09 -22.03 1.99
C PHE A 354 21.03 -21.24 3.30
N GLY A 355 19.90 -21.24 4.01
CA GLY A 355 19.69 -20.49 5.25
C GLY A 355 18.93 -19.17 5.05
N ASP A 356 18.52 -18.57 6.17
CA ASP A 356 17.66 -17.39 6.19
C ASP A 356 18.34 -16.08 5.79
N GLN A 357 19.67 -16.03 5.69
CA GLN A 357 20.41 -14.80 5.41
C GLN A 357 20.16 -14.25 4.00
N LEU A 358 19.66 -15.07 3.07
CA LEU A 358 19.35 -14.65 1.70
C LEU A 358 17.90 -14.20 1.51
N ALA A 359 17.14 -13.99 2.60
CA ALA A 359 15.68 -14.12 2.57
C ALA A 359 14.84 -12.96 3.12
#